data_AF-A0A1P8NHN9-F1
#
_entry.id   AF-A0A1P8NHN9-F1
#
_cell.length_a   1.000
_cell.length_b   1.000
_cell.length_c   1.000
_cell.angle_alpha   90.00
_cell.angle_beta   90.00
_cell.angle_gamma   90.00
#
_symmetry.space_group_name_H-M   'P 1'
#
loop_
_entity.id
_entity.type
_entity.pdbx_description
1 polymer ?
#
loop_
_entity_poly.entity_id
_entity_poly.type
_entity_poly.pdbx_seq_one_letter_code
_entity_poly.pdbx_strand_id
1 'polypeptide(L)'
;MTPSPVTPDSQLHDVTRAVSPAKDGNTVSLAQSFAVAPEELWSALTSGDRLAAWFGRADGEIVEGGRFELPDMETSGRVLTVEAPRRLLLTWEFAKSVSEMELLVTPEGPTTPEEAAAHGRPATPEDADESDAEQRTRFELRHTVPADAHWATFGPAATGCGWDGALYGLALHLEDPSAALLPRLGAFASSPEGAAFTRATADAWYAAHVASGADRKPARKASVRTAAFYLGEEPELS
;
A
#
# COMPACT_ATOMS: atom_id res chain seq x y z
N MET A 1 -22.98 12.29 0.96
CA MET A 1 -22.76 11.54 -0.30
C MET A 1 -22.00 10.29 0.11
N THR A 2 -22.48 9.09 -0.18
CA THR A 2 -21.69 7.88 0.13
C THR A 2 -20.39 7.93 -0.66
N PRO A 3 -19.23 7.61 -0.06
CA PRO A 3 -17.99 7.49 -0.81
C PRO A 3 -18.18 6.51 -1.97
N SER A 4 -17.46 6.74 -3.07
CA SER A 4 -17.49 5.79 -4.19
C SER A 4 -16.95 4.44 -3.70
N PRO A 5 -17.56 3.32 -4.12
CA PRO A 5 -17.16 2.01 -3.63
C PRO A 5 -15.72 1.71 -3.99
N VAL A 6 -15.00 1.06 -3.08
CA VAL A 6 -13.62 0.64 -3.33
C VAL A 6 -13.60 -0.48 -4.38
N THR A 7 -12.94 -0.24 -5.51
CA THR A 7 -12.80 -1.20 -6.62
C THR A 7 -11.34 -1.36 -7.04
N PRO A 8 -10.96 -2.46 -7.71
CA PRO A 8 -9.61 -2.62 -8.25
C PRO A 8 -9.19 -1.45 -9.16
N ASP A 9 -10.11 -0.97 -10.01
CA ASP A 9 -9.86 0.19 -10.88
C ASP A 9 -9.64 1.48 -10.09
N SER A 10 -10.41 1.72 -9.01
CA SER A 10 -10.21 2.90 -8.16
C SER A 10 -8.79 2.90 -7.58
N GLN A 11 -8.31 1.74 -7.11
CA GLN A 11 -6.97 1.61 -6.52
C GLN A 11 -5.82 1.89 -7.49
N LEU A 12 -6.04 1.75 -8.80
CA LEU A 12 -5.03 2.15 -9.78
C LEU A 12 -4.84 3.68 -9.79
N HIS A 13 -5.91 4.43 -9.52
CA HIS A 13 -5.94 5.89 -9.53
C HIS A 13 -5.64 6.50 -8.14
N ASP A 14 -6.21 5.91 -7.08
CA ASP A 14 -6.12 6.44 -5.72
C ASP A 14 -4.72 6.25 -5.11
N VAL A 15 -3.99 5.21 -5.55
CA VAL A 15 -2.65 4.91 -5.04
C VAL A 15 -1.59 5.66 -5.84
N THR A 16 -0.87 6.54 -5.17
CA THR A 16 0.34 7.18 -5.70
C THR A 16 1.54 6.26 -5.51
N ARG A 17 2.30 6.04 -6.57
CA ARG A 17 3.47 5.15 -6.58
C ARG A 17 4.72 5.94 -6.95
N ALA A 18 5.81 5.70 -6.24
CA ALA A 18 7.10 6.33 -6.55
C ALA A 18 8.26 5.38 -6.27
N VAL A 19 9.37 5.64 -6.97
CA VAL A 19 10.64 4.95 -6.79
C VAL A 19 11.71 5.99 -6.58
N SER A 20 12.53 5.82 -5.55
CA SER A 20 13.64 6.74 -5.25
C SER A 20 14.91 5.97 -4.90
N PRO A 21 16.09 6.50 -5.20
CA PRO A 21 17.34 5.91 -4.76
C PRO A 21 17.45 5.99 -3.23
N ALA A 22 17.95 4.93 -2.62
CA ALA A 22 18.25 4.85 -1.19
C ALA A 22 19.72 4.49 -0.98
N LYS A 23 20.24 4.67 0.24
CA LYS A 23 21.64 4.37 0.57
C LYS A 23 21.99 2.90 0.27
N ASP A 24 21.09 1.99 0.64
CA ASP A 24 21.30 0.54 0.56
C ASP A 24 20.45 -0.12 -0.55
N GLY A 25 20.01 0.67 -1.54
CA GLY A 25 19.24 0.15 -2.68
C GLY A 25 18.28 1.18 -3.27
N ASN A 26 17.02 0.78 -3.45
CA ASN A 26 15.94 1.65 -3.93
C ASN A 26 14.75 1.56 -3.00
N THR A 27 14.07 2.68 -2.77
CA THR A 27 12.82 2.72 -2.03
C THR A 27 11.66 2.65 -3.01
N VAL A 28 10.79 1.66 -2.80
CA VAL A 28 9.49 1.51 -3.45
C VAL A 28 8.46 2.08 -2.49
N SER A 29 7.74 3.14 -2.89
CA SER A 29 6.77 3.80 -2.02
C SER A 29 5.37 3.85 -2.62
N LEU A 30 4.36 3.57 -1.81
CA LEU A 30 2.95 3.69 -2.14
C LEU A 30 2.28 4.61 -1.14
N ALA A 31 1.37 5.47 -1.59
CA ALA A 31 0.60 6.33 -0.71
C ALA A 31 -0.85 6.45 -1.17
N GLN A 32 -1.76 6.54 -0.21
CA GLN A 32 -3.20 6.70 -0.44
C GLN A 32 -3.82 7.48 0.72
N SER A 33 -4.81 8.31 0.41
CA SER A 33 -5.55 9.06 1.41
C SER A 33 -6.89 8.39 1.71
N PHE A 34 -7.24 8.31 2.99
CA PHE A 34 -8.46 7.66 3.47
C PHE A 34 -9.30 8.65 4.28
N ALA A 35 -10.63 8.56 4.17
CA ALA A 35 -11.57 9.36 4.95
C ALA A 35 -11.79 8.79 6.37
N VAL A 36 -10.68 8.56 7.08
CA VAL A 36 -10.67 8.08 8.47
C VAL A 36 -9.67 8.90 9.29
N ALA A 37 -9.88 8.95 10.60
CA ALA A 37 -8.95 9.57 11.54
C ALA A 37 -7.61 8.80 11.60
N PRO A 38 -6.48 9.47 11.91
CA PRO A 38 -5.17 8.83 12.01
C PRO A 38 -5.12 7.65 12.97
N GLU A 39 -5.84 7.73 14.08
CA GLU A 39 -5.92 6.69 15.10
C GLU A 39 -6.60 5.42 14.57
N GLU A 40 -7.62 5.59 13.73
CA GLU A 40 -8.35 4.48 13.13
C GLU A 40 -7.50 3.75 12.09
N LEU A 41 -6.82 4.51 11.22
CA LEU A 41 -5.85 3.95 10.28
C LEU A 41 -4.69 3.26 11.00
N TRP A 42 -4.14 3.89 12.05
CA TRP A 42 -3.07 3.29 12.84
C TRP A 42 -3.48 1.99 13.50
N SER A 43 -4.71 1.94 14.06
CA SER A 43 -5.28 0.74 14.63
C SER A 43 -5.41 -0.39 13.60
N ALA A 44 -5.85 -0.09 12.37
CA ALA A 44 -5.94 -1.05 11.27
C ALA A 44 -4.58 -1.65 10.85
N LEU A 45 -3.49 -0.88 11.01
CA LEU A 45 -2.12 -1.25 10.64
C LEU A 45 -1.35 -1.98 11.75
N THR A 46 -1.77 -1.85 13.02
CA THR A 46 -0.97 -2.32 14.17
C THR A 46 -1.68 -3.30 15.09
N SER A 47 -3.01 -3.40 15.02
CA SER A 47 -3.77 -4.34 15.85
C SER A 47 -3.80 -5.71 15.20
N GLY A 48 -3.29 -6.74 15.89
CA GLY A 48 -3.24 -8.12 15.37
C GLY A 48 -4.59 -8.66 14.88
N ASP A 49 -5.66 -8.43 15.65
CA ASP A 49 -7.02 -8.86 15.29
C ASP A 49 -7.54 -8.16 14.01
N ARG A 50 -7.16 -6.89 13.80
CA ARG A 50 -7.56 -6.13 12.61
C ARG A 50 -6.74 -6.54 11.40
N LEU A 51 -5.42 -6.70 11.56
CA LEU A 51 -4.55 -7.23 10.52
C LEU A 51 -5.02 -8.61 10.05
N ALA A 52 -5.46 -9.48 10.97
CA ALA A 52 -6.01 -10.79 10.65
C ALA A 52 -7.28 -10.73 9.77
N ALA A 53 -8.02 -9.62 9.75
CA ALA A 53 -9.21 -9.48 8.93
C ALA A 53 -8.89 -9.22 7.44
N TRP A 54 -7.78 -8.53 7.14
CA TRP A 54 -7.50 -8.01 5.79
C TRP A 54 -6.08 -8.30 5.24
N PHE A 55 -5.09 -8.47 6.11
CA PHE A 55 -3.69 -8.69 5.73
C PHE A 55 -3.22 -10.12 5.99
N GLY A 56 -3.56 -10.68 7.15
CA GLY A 56 -3.11 -12.01 7.59
C GLY A 56 -2.79 -12.03 9.09
N ARG A 57 -2.53 -13.22 9.65
CA ARG A 57 -2.17 -13.31 11.08
C ARG A 57 -0.82 -12.64 11.32
N ALA A 58 -0.80 -11.71 12.27
CA ALA A 58 0.41 -11.09 12.79
C ALA A 58 0.57 -11.43 14.27
N ASP A 59 1.68 -12.07 14.60
CA ASP A 59 2.04 -12.45 15.97
C ASP A 59 3.15 -11.52 16.48
N GLY A 60 3.07 -11.12 17.76
CA GLY A 60 4.04 -10.21 18.40
C GLY A 60 3.44 -8.90 18.89
N GLU A 61 4.26 -8.07 19.52
CA GLU A 61 3.85 -6.76 20.04
C GLU A 61 4.56 -5.62 19.28
N ILE A 62 3.80 -4.58 18.93
CA ILE A 62 4.34 -3.38 18.26
C ILE A 62 4.97 -2.45 19.32
N VAL A 63 6.12 -2.87 19.83
CA VAL A 63 6.96 -2.12 20.78
C VAL A 63 8.37 -2.01 20.23
N GLU A 64 9.07 -0.92 20.51
CA GLU A 64 10.44 -0.73 20.03
C GLU A 64 11.37 -1.86 20.50
N GLY A 65 12.15 -2.42 19.57
CA GLY A 65 12.99 -3.59 19.78
C GLY A 65 12.24 -4.93 19.78
N GLY A 66 10.90 -4.90 19.73
CA GLY A 66 10.04 -6.08 19.64
C GLY A 66 10.24 -6.85 18.34
N ARG A 67 9.80 -8.11 18.33
CA ARG A 67 9.82 -8.99 17.16
C ARG A 67 8.38 -9.34 16.77
N PHE A 68 8.11 -9.33 15.48
CA PHE A 68 6.84 -9.77 14.92
C PHE A 68 7.06 -10.92 13.93
N GLU A 69 6.02 -11.73 13.75
CA GLU A 69 5.98 -12.82 12.77
C GLU A 69 4.69 -12.73 11.95
N LEU A 70 4.80 -13.05 10.66
CA LEU A 70 3.71 -13.18 9.70
C LEU A 70 3.78 -14.61 9.15
N PRO A 71 3.23 -15.62 9.86
CA PRO A 71 3.43 -17.02 9.54
C PRO A 71 2.92 -17.41 8.15
N ASP A 72 1.80 -16.83 7.72
CA ASP A 72 1.17 -17.10 6.43
C ASP A 72 1.99 -16.56 5.25
N MET A 73 2.88 -15.59 5.51
CA MET A 73 3.78 -14.99 4.51
C MET A 73 5.24 -15.45 4.67
N GLU A 74 5.49 -16.42 5.56
CA GLU A 74 6.83 -16.91 5.91
C GLU A 74 7.82 -15.76 6.20
N THR A 75 7.31 -14.68 6.78
CA THR A 75 8.03 -13.43 7.00
C THR A 75 8.10 -13.13 8.50
N SER A 76 9.19 -12.51 8.94
CA SER A 76 9.27 -11.95 10.29
C SER A 76 10.01 -10.62 10.27
N GLY A 77 10.17 -9.98 11.41
CA GLY A 77 10.99 -8.79 11.50
C GLY A 77 11.02 -8.20 12.88
N ARG A 78 11.72 -7.08 13.00
CA ARG A 78 11.90 -6.32 14.24
C ARG A 78 11.31 -4.95 14.11
N VAL A 79 10.65 -4.50 15.16
CA VAL A 79 10.18 -3.13 15.29
C VAL A 79 11.38 -2.27 15.71
N LEU A 80 11.76 -1.31 14.88
CA LEU A 80 12.90 -0.43 15.12
C LEU A 80 12.48 0.87 15.81
N THR A 81 11.34 1.43 15.45
CA THR A 81 10.83 2.70 16.00
C THR A 81 9.31 2.72 15.98
N VAL A 82 8.68 3.23 17.06
CA VAL A 82 7.23 3.40 17.16
C VAL A 82 6.91 4.82 17.64
N GLU A 83 6.36 5.64 16.76
CA GLU A 83 5.88 6.99 17.07
C GLU A 83 4.38 7.04 16.79
N ALA A 84 3.57 6.39 17.61
CA ALA A 84 2.12 6.30 17.38
C ALA A 84 1.42 7.68 17.46
N PRO A 85 0.41 7.96 16.60
CA PRO A 85 -0.11 7.14 15.49
C PRO A 85 0.55 7.50 14.14
N ARG A 86 1.79 8.00 14.11
CA ARG A 86 2.39 8.67 12.94
C ARG A 86 3.40 7.83 12.16
N ARG A 87 4.17 6.99 12.83
CA ARG A 87 5.28 6.29 12.19
C ARG A 87 5.61 4.95 12.84
N LEU A 88 5.75 3.93 12.01
CA LEU A 88 6.26 2.61 12.38
C LEU A 88 7.42 2.27 11.45
N LEU A 89 8.62 2.09 12.00
CA LEU A 89 9.79 1.61 11.28
C LEU A 89 10.08 0.18 11.71
N LEU A 90 10.23 -0.73 10.75
CA LEU A 90 10.47 -2.14 10.99
C LEU A 90 11.43 -2.76 9.97
N THR A 91 12.02 -3.90 10.33
CA THR A 91 12.69 -4.77 9.37
C THR A 91 11.69 -5.73 8.73
N TRP A 92 11.90 -6.06 7.47
CA TRP A 92 11.17 -7.08 6.75
C TRP A 92 12.15 -8.21 6.40
N GLU A 93 12.02 -9.34 7.08
CA GLU A 93 12.91 -10.49 6.97
C GLU A 93 12.18 -11.61 6.24
N PHE A 94 12.56 -11.85 4.99
CA PHE A 94 12.02 -12.92 4.16
C PHE A 94 13.16 -13.77 3.60
N ALA A 95 13.06 -15.08 3.79
CA ALA A 95 14.11 -16.05 3.47
C ALA A 95 15.49 -15.66 4.07
N LYS A 96 16.41 -15.14 3.27
CA LYS A 96 17.75 -14.70 3.71
C LYS A 96 17.98 -13.20 3.58
N SER A 97 16.94 -12.47 3.19
CA SER A 97 16.99 -11.04 2.93
C SER A 97 16.37 -10.28 4.09
N VAL A 98 17.00 -9.17 4.47
CA VAL A 98 16.49 -8.21 5.45
C VAL A 98 16.43 -6.86 4.76
N SER A 99 15.24 -6.26 4.74
CA SER A 99 14.99 -4.91 4.23
C SER A 99 14.37 -4.03 5.30
N GLU A 100 14.40 -2.73 5.10
CA GLU A 100 13.71 -1.76 5.96
C GLU A 100 12.36 -1.39 5.34
N MET A 101 11.35 -1.28 6.19
CA MET A 101 10.03 -0.80 5.82
C MET A 101 9.55 0.23 6.82
N GLU A 102 9.03 1.33 6.28
CA GLU A 102 8.52 2.46 7.04
C GLU A 102 7.06 2.69 6.66
N LEU A 103 6.19 2.74 7.67
CA LEU A 103 4.79 3.11 7.56
C LEU A 103 4.62 4.50 8.14
N LEU A 104 4.02 5.40 7.37
CA LEU A 104 3.78 6.78 7.75
C LEU A 104 2.30 7.09 7.67
N VAL A 105 1.81 7.80 8.68
CA VAL A 105 0.44 8.23 8.83
C VAL A 105 0.45 9.72 9.07
N THR A 106 -0.06 10.48 8.10
CA THR A 106 -0.07 11.94 8.12
C THR A 106 -1.51 12.44 8.11
N PRO A 107 -1.97 13.17 9.14
CA PRO A 107 -3.27 13.82 9.09
C PRO A 107 -3.30 14.80 7.91
N GLU A 108 -4.30 14.68 7.06
CA GLU A 108 -4.61 15.70 6.07
C GLU A 108 -5.55 16.70 6.74
N GLY A 109 -5.20 17.98 6.73
CA GLY A 109 -6.07 19.02 7.25
C GLY A 109 -7.47 18.94 6.63
N PRO A 110 -8.49 19.53 7.27
CA PRO A 110 -9.83 19.55 6.71
C PRO A 110 -9.75 20.11 5.28
N THR A 111 -10.39 19.45 4.30
CA THR A 111 -10.58 20.03 2.97
C THR A 111 -11.08 21.45 3.18
N THR A 112 -10.30 22.44 2.75
CA THR A 112 -10.74 23.83 2.90
C THR A 112 -12.05 24.00 2.14
N PRO A 113 -12.94 24.91 2.57
CA PRO A 113 -14.17 25.22 1.84
C PRO A 113 -13.94 25.55 0.36
N GLU A 114 -12.73 26.02 0.02
CA GLU A 114 -12.28 26.32 -1.34
C GLU A 114 -12.04 25.05 -2.18
N GLU A 115 -11.41 24.01 -1.62
CA GLU A 115 -11.30 22.69 -2.26
C GLU A 115 -12.67 21.99 -2.37
N ALA A 116 -13.54 22.19 -1.37
CA ALA A 116 -14.92 21.71 -1.39
C ALA A 116 -15.79 22.43 -2.44
N ALA A 117 -15.57 23.72 -2.66
CA ALA A 117 -16.26 24.52 -3.68
C ALA A 117 -15.80 24.14 -5.10
N ALA A 118 -14.53 23.76 -5.28
CA ALA A 118 -14.03 23.20 -6.54
C ALA A 118 -14.72 21.87 -6.91
N HIS A 119 -15.24 21.13 -5.94
CA HIS A 119 -16.06 19.93 -6.12
C HIS A 119 -17.58 20.21 -6.14
N GLY A 120 -18.00 21.46 -6.33
CA GLY A 120 -19.39 21.82 -6.65
C GLY A 120 -20.36 21.91 -5.45
N ARG A 121 -19.86 22.08 -4.22
CA ARG A 121 -20.71 22.24 -3.02
C ARG A 121 -20.84 23.72 -2.62
N PRO A 122 -22.06 24.30 -2.55
CA PRO A 122 -22.26 25.55 -1.84
C PRO A 122 -22.24 25.27 -0.33
N ALA A 123 -21.31 25.87 0.39
CA ALA A 123 -21.29 25.85 1.84
C ALA A 123 -22.15 27.02 2.38
N THR A 124 -23.27 26.72 3.03
CA THR A 124 -23.91 27.66 3.95
C THR A 124 -23.23 27.53 5.32
N PRO A 125 -22.60 28.60 5.84
CA PRO A 125 -21.94 28.56 7.12
C PRO A 125 -22.92 29.04 8.20
N GLU A 126 -23.71 28.16 8.80
CA GLU A 126 -24.45 28.55 10.01
C GLU A 126 -24.79 27.42 11.00
N ASP A 127 -24.58 26.13 10.70
CA ASP A 127 -24.87 25.04 11.66
C ASP A 127 -23.88 23.84 11.60
N ALA A 128 -22.68 23.99 11.02
CA ALA A 128 -21.70 22.90 11.02
C ALA A 128 -20.98 22.83 12.38
N ASP A 129 -21.36 21.84 13.19
CA ASP A 129 -20.57 21.38 14.32
C ASP A 129 -19.12 21.14 13.83
N GLU A 130 -18.14 21.90 14.35
CA GLU A 130 -16.72 21.82 13.95
C GLU A 130 -16.12 20.41 14.18
N SER A 131 -16.86 19.53 14.85
CA SER A 131 -16.50 18.14 15.12
C SER A 131 -16.84 17.13 14.02
N ASP A 132 -17.55 17.53 12.95
CA ASP A 132 -18.01 16.64 11.86
C ASP A 132 -17.28 16.92 10.52
N ALA A 133 -16.14 17.60 10.56
CA ALA A 133 -15.24 17.65 9.41
C ALA A 133 -14.70 16.25 9.15
N GLU A 134 -15.03 15.66 7.99
CA GLU A 134 -14.50 14.37 7.53
C GLU A 134 -12.97 14.37 7.65
N GLN A 135 -12.45 13.75 8.71
CA GLN A 135 -11.02 13.66 8.93
C GLN A 135 -10.43 12.78 7.85
N ARG A 136 -9.39 13.28 7.18
CA ARG A 136 -8.66 12.52 6.18
C ARG A 136 -7.25 12.26 6.66
N THR A 137 -6.73 11.11 6.28
CA THR A 137 -5.39 10.70 6.65
C THR A 137 -4.69 10.08 5.46
N ARG A 138 -3.47 10.54 5.19
CA ARG A 138 -2.59 9.96 4.19
C ARG A 138 -1.75 8.86 4.81
N PHE A 139 -1.90 7.65 4.27
CA PHE A 139 -1.00 6.54 4.50
C PHE A 139 0.13 6.57 3.46
N GLU A 140 1.36 6.31 3.89
CA GLU A 140 2.48 6.07 3.00
C GLU A 140 3.31 4.88 3.51
N LEU A 141 3.47 3.86 2.66
CA LEU A 141 4.36 2.73 2.88
C LEU A 141 5.61 2.93 2.05
N ARG A 142 6.78 2.80 2.66
CA ARG A 142 8.09 2.81 2.01
C ARG A 142 8.80 1.50 2.29
N HIS A 143 9.25 0.81 1.25
CA HIS A 143 10.02 -0.41 1.37
C HIS A 143 11.35 -0.23 0.64
N THR A 144 12.46 -0.26 1.38
CA THR A 144 13.80 -0.17 0.82
C THR A 144 14.29 -1.56 0.44
N VAL A 145 14.48 -1.78 -0.86
CA VAL A 145 14.91 -3.07 -1.41
C VAL A 145 16.31 -2.97 -2.01
N PRO A 146 17.14 -4.02 -1.90
CA PRO A 146 18.49 -4.01 -2.45
C PRO A 146 18.53 -3.77 -3.96
N ALA A 147 19.52 -3.03 -4.45
CA ALA A 147 19.77 -2.85 -5.89
C ALA A 147 20.55 -4.04 -6.49
N ASP A 148 20.05 -5.26 -6.27
CA ASP A 148 20.71 -6.51 -6.65
C ASP A 148 20.24 -7.07 -8.02
N ALA A 149 20.60 -8.32 -8.31
CA ALA A 149 20.19 -9.01 -9.53
C ALA A 149 18.67 -9.22 -9.62
N HIS A 150 17.98 -9.36 -8.49
CA HIS A 150 16.53 -9.46 -8.45
C HIS A 150 15.90 -8.12 -8.87
N TRP A 151 16.38 -7.00 -8.31
CA TRP A 151 15.97 -5.66 -8.73
C TRP A 151 16.24 -5.42 -10.22
N ALA A 152 17.42 -5.77 -10.73
CA ALA A 152 17.75 -5.61 -12.15
C ALA A 152 16.82 -6.41 -13.07
N THR A 153 16.27 -7.53 -12.58
CA THR A 153 15.40 -8.43 -13.36
C THR A 153 13.94 -8.02 -13.29
N PHE A 154 13.42 -7.76 -12.09
CA PHE A 154 11.98 -7.59 -11.84
C PHE A 154 11.59 -6.13 -11.51
N GLY A 155 12.57 -5.30 -11.16
CA GLY A 155 12.37 -3.88 -10.88
C GLY A 155 11.43 -3.62 -9.69
N PRO A 156 10.87 -2.40 -9.59
CA PRO A 156 10.05 -2.00 -8.44
C PRO A 156 8.72 -2.74 -8.35
N ALA A 157 8.19 -3.23 -9.48
CA ALA A 157 6.95 -3.99 -9.50
C ALA A 157 7.04 -5.26 -8.65
N ALA A 158 8.23 -5.86 -8.50
CA ALA A 158 8.46 -7.12 -7.79
C ALA A 158 7.97 -7.06 -6.34
N THR A 159 8.18 -5.92 -5.70
CA THR A 159 7.72 -5.63 -4.35
C THR A 159 6.41 -4.85 -4.38
N GLY A 160 6.29 -3.91 -5.32
CA GLY A 160 5.19 -2.97 -5.41
C GLY A 160 3.81 -3.60 -5.67
N CYS A 161 3.70 -4.59 -6.57
CA CYS A 161 2.43 -5.22 -6.89
C CYS A 161 1.81 -5.94 -5.68
N GLY A 162 2.64 -6.56 -4.83
CA GLY A 162 2.19 -7.14 -3.56
C GLY A 162 1.61 -6.09 -2.62
N TRP A 163 2.27 -4.93 -2.50
CA TRP A 163 1.77 -3.83 -1.68
C TRP A 163 0.52 -3.16 -2.26
N ASP A 164 0.37 -3.09 -3.57
CA ASP A 164 -0.89 -2.65 -4.20
C ASP A 164 -2.06 -3.55 -3.80
N GLY A 165 -1.86 -4.86 -3.80
CA GLY A 165 -2.86 -5.81 -3.30
C GLY A 165 -3.17 -5.63 -1.81
N ALA A 166 -2.14 -5.37 -0.99
CA ALA A 166 -2.33 -5.08 0.44
C ALA A 166 -3.10 -3.77 0.68
N LEU A 167 -2.78 -2.69 -0.04
CA LEU A 167 -3.51 -1.41 0.05
C LEU A 167 -4.97 -1.57 -0.38
N TYR A 168 -5.26 -2.39 -1.40
CA TYR A 168 -6.64 -2.72 -1.77
C TYR A 168 -7.38 -3.44 -0.62
N GLY A 169 -6.72 -4.40 0.04
CA GLY A 169 -7.26 -5.05 1.23
C GLY A 169 -7.53 -4.09 2.38
N LEU A 170 -6.61 -3.16 2.65
CA LEU A 170 -6.77 -2.12 3.66
C LEU A 170 -7.92 -1.17 3.32
N ALA A 171 -8.03 -0.74 2.06
CA ALA A 171 -9.12 0.13 1.61
C ALA A 171 -10.49 -0.53 1.81
N LEU A 172 -10.62 -1.81 1.45
CA LEU A 172 -11.83 -2.59 1.71
C LEU A 172 -12.12 -2.75 3.22
N HIS A 173 -11.08 -2.93 4.04
CA HIS A 173 -11.25 -3.04 5.49
C HIS A 173 -11.72 -1.75 6.14
N LEU A 174 -11.23 -0.60 5.67
CA LEU A 174 -11.68 0.70 6.19
C LEU A 174 -13.10 1.04 5.72
N GLU A 175 -13.54 0.53 4.56
CA GLU A 175 -14.92 0.66 4.08
C GLU A 175 -15.90 -0.23 4.87
N ASP A 176 -15.53 -1.48 5.16
CA ASP A 176 -16.30 -2.40 6.00
C ASP A 176 -15.37 -3.21 6.94
N PRO A 177 -15.13 -2.72 8.17
CA PRO A 177 -14.27 -3.39 9.14
C PRO A 177 -14.78 -4.76 9.59
N SER A 178 -16.06 -5.07 9.37
CA SER A 178 -16.70 -6.32 9.78
C SER A 178 -16.59 -7.43 8.73
N ALA A 179 -16.17 -7.10 7.51
CA ALA A 179 -16.06 -8.04 6.41
C ALA A 179 -14.91 -9.05 6.64
N ALA A 180 -15.17 -10.33 6.38
CA ALA A 180 -14.13 -11.34 6.27
C ALA A 180 -13.45 -11.24 4.90
N LEU A 181 -12.37 -10.44 4.80
CA LEU A 181 -11.78 -10.07 3.51
C LEU A 181 -10.80 -11.09 2.96
N LEU A 182 -10.08 -11.84 3.79
CA LEU A 182 -9.07 -12.80 3.30
C LEU A 182 -9.62 -13.82 2.28
N PRO A 183 -10.77 -14.50 2.49
CA PRO A 183 -11.33 -15.39 1.48
C PRO A 183 -11.74 -14.66 0.19
N ARG A 184 -12.26 -13.43 0.32
CA ARG A 184 -12.65 -12.59 -0.83
C ARG A 184 -11.43 -12.18 -1.66
N LEU A 185 -10.35 -11.74 -1.00
CA LEU A 185 -9.10 -11.36 -1.63
C LEU A 185 -8.42 -12.56 -2.30
N GLY A 186 -8.45 -13.73 -1.68
CA GLY A 186 -7.94 -14.97 -2.28
C GLY A 186 -8.70 -15.39 -3.54
N ALA A 187 -10.03 -15.31 -3.51
CA ALA A 187 -10.87 -15.58 -4.69
C ALA A 187 -10.62 -14.55 -5.81
N PHE A 188 -10.49 -13.27 -5.45
CA PHE A 188 -10.14 -12.20 -6.38
C PHE A 188 -8.78 -12.43 -7.04
N ALA A 189 -7.73 -12.74 -6.27
CA ALA A 189 -6.38 -12.98 -6.77
C ALA A 189 -6.32 -14.12 -7.80
N SER A 190 -7.22 -15.11 -7.69
CA SER A 190 -7.31 -16.26 -8.60
C SER A 190 -8.24 -16.01 -9.80
N SER A 191 -8.82 -14.81 -9.92
CA SER A 191 -9.84 -14.48 -10.94
C SER A 191 -9.23 -13.74 -12.14
N PRO A 192 -9.94 -13.68 -13.28
CA PRO A 192 -9.55 -12.84 -14.41
C PRO A 192 -9.42 -11.35 -14.05
N GLU A 193 -10.25 -10.87 -13.13
CA GLU A 193 -10.21 -9.48 -12.63
C GLU A 193 -8.94 -9.22 -11.82
N GLY A 194 -8.57 -10.14 -10.93
CA GLY A 194 -7.30 -10.05 -10.19
C GLY A 194 -6.07 -10.15 -11.10
N ALA A 195 -6.16 -10.96 -12.16
CA ALA A 195 -5.12 -11.03 -13.18
C ALA A 195 -4.99 -9.70 -13.97
N ALA A 196 -6.11 -9.05 -14.28
CA ALA A 196 -6.10 -7.72 -14.90
C ALA A 196 -5.51 -6.66 -13.97
N PHE A 197 -5.90 -6.67 -12.69
CA PHE A 197 -5.37 -5.76 -11.66
C PHE A 197 -3.85 -5.93 -11.48
N THR A 198 -3.35 -7.16 -11.46
CA THR A 198 -1.90 -7.45 -11.36
C THR A 198 -1.13 -6.87 -12.54
N ARG A 199 -1.64 -7.03 -13.78
CA ARG A 199 -1.00 -6.44 -14.97
C ARG A 199 -1.03 -4.92 -14.92
N ALA A 200 -2.16 -4.34 -14.53
CA ALA A 200 -2.33 -2.89 -14.44
C ALA A 200 -1.43 -2.24 -13.37
N THR A 201 -1.29 -2.87 -12.20
CA THR A 201 -0.35 -2.41 -11.16
C THR A 201 1.10 -2.54 -11.61
N ALA A 202 1.46 -3.63 -12.30
CA ALA A 202 2.80 -3.77 -12.89
C ALA A 202 3.09 -2.68 -13.93
N ASP A 203 2.11 -2.31 -14.76
CA ASP A 203 2.21 -1.19 -15.69
C ASP A 203 2.34 0.17 -14.98
N ALA A 204 1.62 0.38 -13.87
CA ALA A 204 1.75 1.57 -13.04
C ALA A 204 3.15 1.68 -12.42
N TRP A 205 3.74 0.56 -11.97
CA TRP A 205 5.12 0.51 -11.50
C TRP A 205 6.15 0.74 -12.59
N TYR A 206 5.88 0.31 -13.83
CA TYR A 206 6.70 0.71 -14.98
C TYR A 206 6.72 2.23 -15.14
N ALA A 207 5.56 2.90 -15.05
CA ALA A 207 5.48 4.35 -15.15
C ALA A 207 6.26 5.03 -14.02
N ALA A 208 6.13 4.57 -12.78
CA ALA A 208 6.87 5.09 -11.63
C ALA A 208 8.39 4.90 -11.78
N HIS A 209 8.84 3.75 -12.30
CA HIS A 209 10.25 3.47 -12.54
C HIS A 209 10.85 4.38 -13.63
N VAL A 210 10.10 4.63 -14.71
CA VAL A 210 10.53 5.59 -15.74
C VAL A 210 10.58 7.01 -15.18
N ALA A 211 9.59 7.39 -14.35
CA ALA A 211 9.57 8.69 -13.69
C ALA A 211 10.76 8.91 -12.74
N SER A 212 11.30 7.83 -12.15
CA SER A 212 12.53 7.87 -11.34
C SER A 212 13.82 7.92 -12.17
N GLY A 213 13.72 7.96 -13.51
CA GLY A 213 14.86 8.10 -14.42
C GLY A 213 15.35 6.78 -15.05
N ALA A 214 14.64 5.66 -14.88
CA ALA A 214 15.05 4.40 -15.51
C ALA A 214 14.78 4.37 -17.02
N ASP A 215 15.60 3.61 -17.75
CA ASP A 215 15.41 3.39 -19.18
C ASP A 215 14.10 2.65 -19.46
N ARG A 216 13.30 3.21 -20.38
CA ARG A 216 11.93 2.72 -20.69
C ARG A 216 11.91 1.25 -21.10
N LYS A 217 12.84 0.81 -21.97
CA LYS A 217 12.84 -0.56 -22.50
C LYS A 217 13.20 -1.60 -21.42
N PRO A 218 14.29 -1.46 -20.65
CA PRO A 218 14.55 -2.30 -19.48
C PRO A 218 13.41 -2.29 -18.45
N ALA A 219 12.88 -1.11 -18.10
CA ALA A 219 11.80 -0.98 -17.13
C ALA A 219 10.53 -1.71 -17.60
N ARG A 220 10.18 -1.62 -18.89
CA ARG A 220 9.05 -2.34 -19.48
C ARG A 220 9.23 -3.85 -19.38
N LYS A 221 10.42 -4.36 -19.71
CA LYS A 221 10.72 -5.81 -19.61
C LYS A 221 10.64 -6.30 -18.17
N ALA A 222 11.11 -5.50 -17.21
CA ALA A 222 11.04 -5.84 -15.79
C ALA A 222 9.57 -5.95 -15.31
N SER A 223 8.75 -4.95 -15.63
CA SER A 223 7.30 -4.95 -15.31
C SER A 223 6.57 -6.17 -15.91
N VAL A 224 6.79 -6.48 -17.19
CA VAL A 224 6.16 -7.65 -17.84
C VAL A 224 6.60 -8.96 -17.19
N ARG A 225 7.90 -9.11 -16.87
CA ARG A 225 8.39 -10.30 -16.15
C ARG A 225 7.74 -10.45 -14.78
N THR A 226 7.58 -9.35 -14.06
CA THR A 226 6.96 -9.37 -12.73
C THR A 226 5.49 -9.76 -12.81
N ALA A 227 4.72 -9.17 -13.72
CA ALA A 227 3.32 -9.53 -13.91
C ALA A 227 3.18 -11.03 -14.22
N ALA A 228 3.99 -11.55 -15.16
CA ALA A 228 3.99 -12.96 -15.50
C ALA A 228 4.34 -13.85 -14.30
N PHE A 229 5.33 -13.46 -13.49
CA PHE A 229 5.71 -14.19 -12.27
C PHE A 229 4.56 -14.27 -11.26
N TYR A 230 3.88 -13.16 -10.97
CA TYR A 230 2.73 -13.12 -10.06
C TYR A 230 1.56 -13.98 -10.55
N LEU A 231 1.39 -14.10 -11.87
CA LEU A 231 0.31 -14.85 -12.49
C LEU A 231 0.65 -16.32 -12.79
N GLY A 232 1.91 -16.73 -12.58
CA GLY A 232 2.37 -18.07 -12.96
C GLY A 232 2.40 -18.29 -14.48
N GLU A 233 2.60 -17.22 -15.25
CA GLU A 233 2.58 -17.20 -16.72
C GLU A 233 4.00 -17.10 -17.31
N GLU A 234 4.16 -17.40 -18.61
CA GLU A 234 5.40 -17.10 -19.33
C GLU A 234 5.45 -15.62 -19.76
N PRO A 235 6.59 -14.91 -19.57
CA PRO A 235 6.68 -13.50 -19.91
C PRO A 235 6.80 -13.26 -21.42
N GLU A 236 5.82 -12.57 -22.00
CA GLU A 236 5.85 -12.15 -23.42
C GLU A 236 6.66 -10.86 -23.62
N LEU A 237 7.97 -11.01 -23.86
CA LEU A 237 8.90 -9.90 -24.05
C LEU A 237 9.10 -9.60 -25.55
N SER A 238 8.26 -8.75 -26.13
CA SER A 238 8.50 -8.16 -27.47
C SER A 238 9.41 -6.92 -27.43
#